data_AF-A0AAJ1ERU2-F1
#
_entry.id   AF-A0AAJ1ERU2-F1
#
_cell.length_a   1.000
_cell.length_b   1.000
_cell.length_c   1.000
_cell.angle_alpha   90.00
_cell.angle_beta   90.00
_cell.angle_gamma   90.00
#
_symmetry.space_group_name_H-M   'P 1'
#
loop_
_entity.id
_entity.type
_entity.pdbx_description
1 polymer ?
#
loop_
_entity_poly.entity_id
_entity_poly.type
_entity_poly.pdbx_seq_one_letter_code
_entity_poly.pdbx_strand_id
1 'polypeptide(L)'
;MAPDDGVEETSGGSRYDKGTRHRPLEVKVDGRGVESAIRLFKKLILRDGILKELKRRAHYEKPGEKRRRKVREAARRLRRQAARAVRRDQLEF
;
A
#
# COMPACT_ATOMS: atom_id res chain seq x y z
N MET A 1 7.43 44.55 32.59
CA MET A 1 7.67 43.13 32.26
C MET A 1 6.37 42.36 32.47
N ALA A 2 5.49 42.37 31.46
CA ALA A 2 4.34 41.48 31.30
C ALA A 2 3.96 41.54 29.80
N PRO A 3 4.09 40.44 29.03
CA PRO A 3 3.67 40.43 27.63
C PRO A 3 2.14 40.22 27.52
N ASP A 4 1.49 41.25 26.97
CA ASP A 4 0.40 41.27 25.98
C ASP A 4 -0.47 39.99 25.83
N ASP A 5 -1.70 40.05 26.34
CA ASP A 5 -2.76 39.05 26.19
C ASP A 5 -3.32 39.03 24.75
N GLY A 6 -2.53 38.51 23.82
CA GLY A 6 -2.99 38.17 22.47
C GLY A 6 -3.66 36.81 22.44
N VAL A 7 -4.98 36.76 22.66
CA VAL A 7 -5.79 35.57 22.41
C VAL A 7 -5.87 35.34 20.90
N GLU A 8 -4.87 34.66 20.34
CA GLU A 8 -4.93 34.19 18.95
C GLU A 8 -6.07 33.18 18.83
N GLU A 9 -7.18 33.65 18.27
CA GLU A 9 -8.24 32.83 17.71
C GLU A 9 -7.64 31.93 16.63
N THR A 10 -7.10 30.78 17.03
CA THR A 10 -6.74 29.73 16.08
C THR A 10 -8.04 29.24 15.47
N SER A 11 -8.31 29.72 14.26
CA SER A 11 -9.32 29.19 13.35
C SER A 11 -9.31 27.68 13.44
N GLY A 12 -10.38 27.10 13.97
CA GLY A 12 -10.55 25.67 14.11
C GLY A 12 -10.45 25.02 12.73
N GLY A 13 -9.24 24.57 12.37
CA GLY A 13 -9.02 23.76 11.19
C GLY A 13 -9.91 22.53 11.32
N SER A 14 -10.89 22.42 10.41
CA SER A 14 -11.81 21.28 10.32
C SER A 14 -11.01 19.98 10.37
N ARG A 15 -11.06 19.30 11.52
CA ARG A 15 -10.37 18.02 11.81
C ARG A 15 -10.97 16.82 11.05
N TYR A 16 -11.67 17.08 9.95
CA TYR A 16 -12.38 16.08 9.16
C TYR A 16 -12.01 16.15 7.67
N ASP A 17 -10.72 16.26 7.34
CA ASP A 17 -10.21 15.76 6.05
C ASP A 17 -9.42 14.46 6.27
N LYS A 18 -10.13 13.40 6.67
CA LYS A 18 -9.61 12.02 6.58
C LYS A 18 -10.35 11.25 5.48
N GLY A 19 -10.51 11.88 4.33
CA GLY A 19 -10.76 11.16 3.09
C GLY A 19 -9.43 10.66 2.55
N THR A 20 -9.02 9.43 2.89
CA THR A 20 -8.01 8.73 2.09
C THR A 20 -8.52 8.70 0.65
N ARG A 21 -8.07 9.66 -0.17
CA ARG A 21 -8.37 9.69 -1.59
C ARG A 21 -7.83 8.38 -2.16
N HIS A 22 -8.72 7.46 -2.50
CA HIS A 22 -8.34 6.26 -3.24
C HIS A 22 -7.77 6.74 -4.56
N ARG A 23 -6.43 6.73 -4.67
CA ARG A 23 -5.75 7.04 -5.93
C ARG A 23 -6.02 5.88 -6.89
N PRO A 24 -6.66 6.13 -8.05
CA PRO A 24 -6.86 5.10 -9.05
C PRO A 24 -5.52 4.58 -9.57
N LEU A 25 -5.50 3.30 -9.98
CA LEU A 25 -4.33 2.70 -10.61
C LEU A 25 -4.30 3.15 -12.07
N GLU A 26 -3.35 4.00 -12.43
CA GLU A 26 -3.24 4.59 -13.77
C GLU A 26 -1.85 4.40 -14.37
N VAL A 27 -1.77 4.29 -15.70
CA VAL A 27 -0.51 4.25 -16.44
C VAL A 27 -0.63 5.21 -17.62
N LYS A 28 0.30 6.18 -17.71
CA LYS A 28 0.44 7.04 -18.88
C LYS A 28 1.16 6.27 -20.00
N VAL A 29 0.70 6.45 -21.23
CA VAL A 29 1.34 5.86 -22.40
C VAL A 29 2.43 6.81 -22.88
N ASP A 30 3.67 6.38 -22.78
CA ASP A 30 4.83 7.12 -23.31
C ASP A 30 5.12 6.69 -24.76
N GLY A 31 6.08 7.35 -25.42
CA GLY A 31 6.58 7.00 -26.75
C GLY A 31 7.20 5.60 -26.90
N ARG A 32 7.18 4.78 -25.84
CA ARG A 32 7.57 3.36 -25.82
C ARG A 32 6.45 2.41 -26.32
N GLY A 33 5.33 2.98 -26.76
CA GLY A 33 4.20 2.26 -27.35
C GLY A 33 3.18 1.72 -26.34
N VAL A 34 1.98 1.41 -26.84
CA VAL A 34 0.81 1.01 -26.04
C VAL A 34 1.02 -0.34 -25.34
N GLU A 35 1.65 -1.31 -26.01
CA GLU A 35 1.88 -2.64 -25.42
C GLU A 35 2.74 -2.58 -24.15
N SER A 36 3.75 -1.71 -24.15
CA SER A 36 4.61 -1.46 -22.99
C SER A 36 3.82 -0.94 -21.81
N ALA A 37 2.90 0.01 -22.05
CA ALA A 37 2.00 0.55 -21.02
C ALA A 37 1.08 -0.54 -20.45
N ILE A 38 0.50 -1.40 -21.31
CA ILE A 38 -0.34 -2.54 -20.88
C ILE A 38 0.46 -3.50 -19.99
N ARG A 39 1.71 -3.82 -20.37
CA ARG A 39 2.59 -4.69 -19.56
C ARG A 39 2.87 -4.09 -18.19
N LEU A 40 3.15 -2.78 -18.12
CA LEU A 40 3.37 -2.07 -16.86
C LEU A 40 2.11 -2.06 -16.00
N PHE A 41 0.95 -1.78 -16.59
CA PHE A 41 -0.33 -1.78 -15.90
C PHE A 41 -0.65 -3.15 -15.29
N LYS A 42 -0.46 -4.24 -16.04
CA LYS A 42 -0.60 -5.61 -15.52
C LYS A 42 0.31 -5.86 -14.32
N LYS A 43 1.57 -5.40 -14.37
CA LYS A 43 2.51 -5.51 -13.24
C LYS A 43 2.05 -4.72 -12.02
N LEU A 44 1.50 -3.51 -12.22
CA LEU A 44 0.97 -2.68 -11.13
C LEU A 44 -0.25 -3.32 -10.47
N ILE A 45 -1.20 -3.85 -11.24
CA ILE A 45 -2.37 -4.58 -10.71
C ILE A 45 -1.94 -5.75 -9.82
N LEU A 46 -0.97 -6.54 -10.30
CA LEU A 46 -0.47 -7.69 -9.56
C LEU A 46 0.27 -7.28 -8.28
N ARG A 47 0.97 -6.14 -8.30
CA ARG A 47 1.67 -5.60 -7.14
C ARG A 47 0.71 -5.06 -6.08
N ASP A 48 -0.31 -4.33 -6.51
CA ASP A 48 -1.34 -3.79 -5.61
C ASP A 48 -2.18 -4.90 -4.98
N GLY A 49 -2.32 -6.04 -5.69
CA GLY A 49 -2.92 -7.24 -5.15
C GLY A 49 -4.45 -7.19 -5.10
N ILE A 50 -5.06 -6.24 -5.80
CA ILE A 50 -6.53 -6.06 -5.90
C ILE A 50 -7.22 -7.38 -6.25
N LEU A 51 -6.72 -8.10 -7.26
CA LEU A 51 -7.30 -9.38 -7.69
C LEU A 51 -7.23 -10.45 -6.59
N LYS A 52 -6.15 -10.45 -5.79
CA LYS A 52 -5.99 -11.36 -4.65
C LYS A 52 -6.98 -10.99 -3.54
N GLU A 53 -7.19 -9.71 -3.30
CA GLU A 53 -8.17 -9.21 -2.34
C GLU A 53 -9.60 -9.58 -2.75
N LEU A 54 -9.95 -9.37 -4.01
CA LEU A 54 -11.26 -9.72 -4.57
C LEU A 54 -11.57 -11.20 -4.42
N LYS A 55 -10.65 -12.07 -4.84
CA LYS A 55 -10.80 -13.53 -4.69
C LYS A 55 -11.00 -13.95 -3.23
N ARG A 56 -10.39 -13.21 -2.30
CA ARG A 56 -10.45 -13.48 -0.86
C ARG A 56 -11.75 -13.00 -0.21
N ARG A 57 -12.35 -11.93 -0.74
CA ARG A 57 -13.63 -11.39 -0.30
C ARG A 57 -14.83 -12.07 -0.97
N ALA A 58 -14.60 -12.87 -2.01
CA ALA A 58 -15.65 -13.59 -2.73
C ALA A 58 -16.47 -14.53 -1.83
N HIS A 59 -15.89 -15.04 -0.74
CA HIS A 59 -16.57 -15.89 0.23
C HIS A 59 -16.36 -15.38 1.65
N TYR A 60 -17.33 -15.64 2.53
CA TYR A 60 -17.19 -15.34 3.94
C TYR A 60 -16.07 -16.20 4.55
N GLU A 61 -15.13 -15.54 5.20
CA GLU A 61 -14.08 -16.18 5.98
C GLU A 61 -14.31 -15.84 7.45
N LYS A 62 -14.39 -16.88 8.29
CA LYS A 62 -14.60 -16.69 9.73
C LYS A 62 -13.47 -15.82 10.30
N PRO A 63 -13.75 -14.89 11.24
CA PRO A 63 -12.73 -13.97 11.77
C PRO A 63 -11.51 -14.70 12.37
N GLY A 64 -11.70 -15.87 12.97
CA GLY A 64 -10.60 -16.70 13.47
C GLY A 64 -9.67 -17.22 12.37
N GLU A 65 -10.23 -17.66 11.25
CA GLU A 65 -9.47 -18.13 10.08
C GLU A 65 -8.73 -16.97 9.42
N LYS A 66 -9.41 -15.82 9.29
CA LYS A 66 -8.81 -14.57 8.81
C LYS A 66 -7.59 -14.17 9.64
N ARG A 67 -7.65 -14.29 10.97
CA ARG A 67 -6.51 -14.03 11.87
C ARG A 67 -5.37 -15.02 11.64
N ARG A 68 -5.66 -16.33 11.61
CA ARG A 68 -4.67 -17.40 11.36
C ARG A 68 -3.98 -17.24 10.01
N ARG A 69 -4.73 -16.89 8.96
CA ARG A 69 -4.17 -16.63 7.62
C ARG A 69 -3.25 -15.41 7.62
N LYS A 70 -3.65 -14.29 8.23
CA LYS A 70 -2.82 -13.08 8.31
C LYS A 70 -1.46 -13.37 8.94
N VAL A 71 -1.44 -14.11 10.05
CA VAL A 71 -0.19 -14.53 10.72
C VAL A 71 0.67 -15.38 9.79
N ARG A 72 0.07 -16.37 9.12
CA ARG A 72 0.78 -17.24 8.17
C ARG A 72 1.33 -16.45 6.97
N GLU A 73 0.59 -15.49 6.44
CA GLU A 73 1.03 -14.63 5.33
C GLU A 73 2.17 -13.69 5.75
N ALA A 74 2.12 -13.14 6.96
CA ALA A 74 3.20 -12.30 7.51
C ALA A 74 4.50 -13.11 7.67
N ALA A 75 4.43 -14.31 8.25
CA ALA A 75 5.59 -15.20 8.36
C ALA A 75 6.18 -15.57 6.98
N ARG A 76 5.33 -15.86 5.99
CA ARG A 76 5.78 -16.11 4.61
C ARG A 76 6.44 -14.89 3.99
N ARG A 77 5.91 -13.68 4.24
CA ARG A 77 6.50 -12.42 3.76
C ARG A 77 7.88 -12.19 4.37
N LEU A 78 8.03 -12.36 5.68
CA LEU A 78 9.31 -12.20 6.37
C LEU A 78 10.37 -13.15 5.83
N ARG A 79 10.04 -14.44 5.67
CA ARG A 79 10.95 -15.44 5.07
C ARG A 79 11.40 -15.05 3.66
N ARG A 80 10.48 -14.53 2.83
CA ARG A 80 10.82 -14.06 1.47
C ARG A 80 11.71 -12.82 1.49
N GLN A 81 11.54 -11.92 2.46
CA GLN A 81 12.39 -10.74 2.61
C GLN A 81 13.81 -11.13 3.03
N ALA A 82 13.94 -12.00 4.04
CA ALA A 82 15.24 -12.52 4.46
C ALA A 82 16.00 -13.23 3.32
N ALA A 83 15.31 -14.08 2.55
CA ALA A 83 15.91 -14.77 1.40
C ALA A 83 16.29 -13.83 0.24
N ARG A 84 15.74 -12.61 0.19
CA ARG A 84 16.14 -11.58 -0.78
C ARG A 84 17.34 -10.77 -0.28
N ALA A 85 17.42 -10.52 1.03
CA ALA A 85 18.55 -9.85 1.65
C ALA A 85 19.83 -10.68 1.48
N VAL A 86 19.81 -11.97 1.83
CA VAL A 86 20.96 -12.87 1.64
C VAL A 86 21.43 -12.92 0.19
N ARG A 87 20.49 -12.98 -0.77
CA ARG A 87 20.83 -12.97 -2.20
C ARG A 87 21.42 -11.64 -2.66
N ARG A 88 21.01 -10.53 -2.06
CA ARG A 88 21.58 -9.22 -2.36
C ARG A 88 23.02 -9.15 -1.85
N ASP A 89 23.24 -9.57 -0.61
CA ASP A 89 24.57 -9.57 0.01
C ASP A 89 25.56 -10.47 -0.75
N GLN A 90 25.09 -11.57 -1.35
CA GLN A 90 25.90 -12.43 -2.24
C GLN A 90 26.26 -11.80 -3.60
N LEU A 91 25.54 -10.78 -4.04
CA LEU A 91 25.78 -10.08 -5.32
C LEU A 91 26.59 -8.79 -5.14
N GLU A 92 26.73 -8.31 -3.90
CA GLU A 92 27.53 -7.12 -3.55
C GLU A 92 28.94 -7.49 -3.03
N PHE A 93 29.33 -8.76 -3.15
CA PHE A 93 30.71 -9.28 -3.03
C PHE A 93 31.19 -9.80 -4.38
#